data_AF-A0A2D6N6N9-F1
#
_entry.id   AF-A0A2D6N6N9-F1
#
_cell.length_a   1.000
_cell.length_b   1.000
_cell.length_c   1.000
_cell.angle_alpha   90.00
_cell.angle_beta   90.00
_cell.angle_gamma   90.00
#
_symmetry.space_group_name_H-M   'P 1'
#
loop_
_entity.id
_entity.type
_entity.pdbx_description
1 polymer ?
#
loop_
_entity_poly.entity_id
_entity_poly.type
_entity_poly.pdbx_seq_one_letter_code
_entity_poly.pdbx_strand_id
1 'polypeptide(L)'
;MTTAELQPEPAMQRHAWIVLLVLGIMHAISGLYVLIADDDTLAGLGFTGFAVLGTAITFWPFRRGERWSWYTLWAFPAVLGLTAGIMYSQKVTGVGSFYAGSAVLAVLGLLLPIRKFFPQPPA
;
A
#
# COMPACT_ATOMS: atom_id res chain seq x y z
N MET A 1 12.34 22.96 22.08
CA MET A 1 12.03 21.70 21.37
C MET A 1 11.51 22.09 20.00
N THR A 2 12.36 21.99 18.98
CA THR A 2 12.29 22.78 17.74
C THR A 2 11.53 22.00 16.66
N THR A 3 10.57 22.64 16.01
CA THR A 3 9.64 22.08 14.98
C THR A 3 10.31 21.68 13.65
N ALA A 4 11.64 21.67 13.59
CA ALA A 4 12.41 21.45 12.36
C ALA A 4 12.58 19.96 11.97
N GLU A 5 12.43 19.02 12.91
CA GLU A 5 12.62 17.57 12.67
C GLU A 5 11.42 16.89 11.98
N LEU A 6 10.25 17.53 11.92
CA LEU A 6 9.01 16.91 11.40
C LEU A 6 8.76 17.19 9.91
N GLN A 7 9.63 17.93 9.23
CA GLN A 7 9.53 18.10 7.77
C GLN A 7 10.23 16.92 7.10
N PRO A 8 9.51 15.98 6.48
CA PRO A 8 10.14 14.86 5.78
C PRO A 8 11.07 15.42 4.69
N GLU A 9 12.34 14.98 4.73
CA GLU A 9 13.38 15.30 3.76
C GLU A 9 12.84 15.28 2.31
N PRO A 10 13.22 16.22 1.44
CA PRO A 10 12.76 16.25 0.05
C PRO A 10 13.12 14.96 -0.71
N ALA A 11 14.19 14.28 -0.29
CA ALA A 11 14.54 12.94 -0.76
C ALA A 11 13.51 11.86 -0.37
N MET A 12 12.91 11.94 0.82
CA MET A 12 11.90 10.99 1.30
C MET A 12 10.57 11.16 0.54
N GLN A 13 10.17 12.41 0.22
CA GLN A 13 9.03 12.66 -0.67
C GLN A 13 9.24 12.10 -2.08
N ARG A 14 10.48 12.15 -2.59
CA ARG A 14 10.82 11.65 -3.93
C ARG A 14 10.77 10.11 -4.02
N HIS A 15 10.93 9.41 -2.90
CA HIS A 15 11.03 7.94 -2.84
C HIS A 15 9.87 7.26 -2.11
N ALA A 16 8.84 7.99 -1.67
CA ALA A 16 7.68 7.41 -0.97
C ALA A 16 6.99 6.26 -1.74
N TRP A 17 7.04 6.30 -3.08
CA TRP A 17 6.52 5.23 -3.94
C TRP A 17 7.27 3.90 -3.78
N ILE A 18 8.51 3.89 -3.29
CA ILE A 18 9.28 2.65 -3.07
C ILE A 18 8.59 1.79 -2.03
N VAL A 19 8.09 2.38 -0.94
CA VAL A 19 7.39 1.62 0.12
C VAL A 19 6.16 0.93 -0.44
N LEU A 20 5.35 1.65 -1.22
CA LEU A 20 4.17 1.09 -1.88
C LEU A 20 4.56 0.00 -2.89
N LEU A 21 5.65 0.20 -3.64
CA LEU A 21 6.11 -0.77 -4.63
C LEU A 21 6.60 -2.06 -3.96
N VAL A 22 7.38 -1.95 -2.88
CA VAL A 22 7.87 -3.09 -2.12
C VAL A 22 6.71 -3.85 -1.46
N LEU A 23 5.77 -3.13 -0.84
CA LEU A 23 4.57 -3.75 -0.28
C LEU A 23 3.74 -4.45 -1.36
N GLY A 24 3.59 -3.83 -2.54
CA GLY A 24 2.89 -4.41 -3.68
C GLY A 24 3.51 -5.72 -4.14
N ILE A 25 4.83 -5.71 -4.38
CA ILE A 25 5.59 -6.91 -4.82
C ILE A 25 5.53 -8.00 -3.75
N MET A 26 5.73 -7.65 -2.49
CA MET A 26 5.67 -8.60 -1.38
C MET A 26 4.32 -9.30 -1.30
N HIS A 27 3.21 -8.57 -1.44
CA HIS A 27 1.88 -9.16 -1.43
C HIS A 27 1.55 -9.92 -2.72
N ALA A 28 2.13 -9.54 -3.86
CA ALA A 28 1.99 -10.29 -5.10
C ALA A 28 2.66 -11.67 -5.00
N ILE A 29 3.85 -11.73 -4.39
CA ILE A 29 4.55 -12.99 -4.11
C ILE A 29 3.75 -13.85 -3.12
N SER A 30 3.25 -13.24 -2.03
CA SER A 30 2.42 -13.93 -1.04
C SER A 30 1.13 -14.49 -1.66
N GLY A 31 0.43 -13.69 -2.47
CA GLY A 31 -0.76 -14.14 -3.19
C GLY A 31 -0.43 -15.27 -4.16
N LEU A 32 0.69 -15.16 -4.88
CA LEU A 32 1.11 -16.18 -5.83
C LEU A 32 1.39 -17.50 -5.11
N TYR A 33 1.98 -17.45 -3.91
CA TYR A 33 2.16 -18.63 -3.06
C TYR A 33 0.81 -19.29 -2.74
N VAL A 34 -0.18 -18.51 -2.27
CA VAL A 34 -1.53 -19.04 -2.00
C VAL A 34 -2.15 -19.64 -3.26
N LEU A 35 -1.98 -18.99 -4.42
CA LEU A 35 -2.54 -19.45 -5.70
C LEU A 35 -2.01 -20.83 -6.13
N ILE A 36 -0.72 -21.10 -5.89
CA ILE A 36 -0.05 -22.30 -6.42
C ILE A 36 0.14 -23.40 -5.38
N ALA A 37 0.10 -23.07 -4.08
CA ALA A 37 0.49 -23.98 -3.01
C ALA A 37 -0.63 -24.24 -1.98
N ASP A 38 -1.74 -23.51 -2.05
CA ASP A 38 -2.89 -23.67 -1.15
C ASP A 38 -4.12 -24.16 -1.93
N ASP A 39 -5.08 -24.77 -1.22
CA ASP A 39 -6.31 -25.30 -1.83
C ASP A 39 -7.29 -24.18 -2.23
N ASP A 40 -7.10 -22.96 -1.71
CA ASP A 40 -7.92 -21.78 -2.01
C ASP A 40 -7.40 -20.98 -3.23
N THR A 41 -7.48 -21.60 -4.40
CA THR A 41 -7.04 -21.02 -5.67
C THR A 41 -7.74 -19.69 -6.00
N LEU A 42 -9.01 -19.53 -5.61
CA LEU A 42 -9.78 -18.31 -5.87
C LEU A 42 -9.30 -17.13 -5.03
N ALA A 43 -9.05 -17.35 -3.73
CA ALA A 43 -8.46 -16.33 -2.88
C ALA A 43 -7.05 -15.96 -3.36
N GLY A 44 -6.23 -16.95 -3.71
CA GLY A 44 -4.89 -16.74 -4.27
C GLY A 44 -4.90 -15.92 -5.55
N LEU A 45 -5.80 -16.23 -6.50
CA LEU A 45 -5.91 -15.50 -7.77
C LEU A 45 -6.35 -14.05 -7.54
N GLY A 46 -7.39 -13.85 -6.72
CA GLY A 46 -7.91 -12.53 -6.41
C GLY A 46 -6.88 -11.65 -5.72
N PHE A 47 -6.19 -12.18 -4.71
CA PHE A 47 -5.18 -11.45 -3.97
C PHE A 47 -3.95 -11.13 -4.83
N THR A 48 -3.48 -12.09 -5.63
CA THR A 48 -2.37 -11.87 -6.57
C THR A 48 -2.71 -10.82 -7.60
N GLY A 49 -3.88 -10.94 -8.25
CA GLY A 49 -4.33 -9.99 -9.26
C GLY A 49 -4.43 -8.57 -8.70
N PHE A 50 -5.00 -8.44 -7.49
CA PHE A 50 -5.07 -7.17 -6.77
C PHE A 50 -3.68 -6.59 -6.48
N ALA A 51 -2.75 -7.40 -5.95
CA ALA A 51 -1.41 -6.97 -5.60
C ALA A 51 -0.58 -6.55 -6.85
N VAL A 52 -0.69 -7.31 -7.94
CA VAL A 52 -0.04 -6.99 -9.22
C VAL A 52 -0.60 -5.69 -9.80
N LEU A 53 -1.92 -5.50 -9.78
CA LEU A 53 -2.55 -4.27 -10.26
C LEU A 53 -2.11 -3.05 -9.44
N GLY A 54 -2.12 -3.16 -8.11
CA GLY A 54 -1.63 -2.10 -7.21
C GLY A 54 -0.16 -1.76 -7.44
N THR A 55 0.67 -2.78 -7.71
CA THR A 55 2.09 -2.60 -8.07
C THR A 55 2.24 -1.87 -9.40
N ALA A 56 1.47 -2.25 -10.43
CA ALA A 56 1.51 -1.61 -11.74
C ALA A 56 1.09 -0.13 -11.68
N ILE A 57 0.04 0.17 -10.92
CA ILE A 57 -0.43 1.55 -10.69
C ILE A 57 0.62 2.36 -9.92
N THR A 58 1.31 1.74 -8.96
CA THR A 58 2.40 2.40 -8.23
C THR A 58 3.61 2.69 -9.14
N PHE A 59 3.96 1.75 -10.02
CA PHE A 59 5.15 1.86 -10.86
C PHE A 59 5.05 3.00 -11.89
N TRP A 60 3.86 3.20 -12.48
CA TRP A 60 3.68 4.10 -13.62
C TRP A 60 2.84 5.36 -13.31
N PRO A 61 1.50 5.30 -13.15
CA PRO A 61 0.68 6.50 -13.00
C PRO A 61 0.91 7.23 -11.67
N PHE A 62 1.24 6.50 -10.59
CA PHE A 62 1.60 7.13 -9.31
C PHE A 62 2.92 7.90 -9.40
N ARG A 63 3.92 7.37 -10.13
CA ARG A 63 5.15 8.11 -10.41
C ARG A 63 4.93 9.35 -11.27
N ARG A 64 3.96 9.31 -12.19
CA ARG A 64 3.56 10.46 -13.00
C ARG A 64 2.78 11.53 -12.22
N GLY A 65 2.35 11.23 -10.99
CA GLY A 65 1.58 12.19 -10.18
C GLY A 65 0.11 12.28 -10.62
N GLU A 66 -0.41 11.26 -11.31
CA GLU A 66 -1.77 11.26 -11.81
C GLU A 66 -2.77 11.11 -10.65
N ARG A 67 -3.68 12.08 -10.48
CA ARG A 67 -4.58 12.15 -9.31
C ARG A 67 -5.44 10.90 -9.10
N TRP A 68 -5.94 10.29 -10.18
CA TRP A 68 -6.77 9.09 -10.11
C TRP A 68 -6.02 7.91 -9.49
N SER A 69 -4.71 7.78 -9.74
CA SER A 69 -3.89 6.70 -9.17
C SER A 69 -3.82 6.75 -7.65
N TRP A 70 -3.83 7.95 -7.08
CA TRP A 70 -3.86 8.15 -5.64
C TRP A 70 -5.17 7.64 -5.03
N TYR A 71 -6.31 7.94 -5.67
CA TYR A 71 -7.62 7.42 -5.25
C TYR A 71 -7.71 5.90 -5.40
N THR A 72 -7.23 5.34 -6.52
CA THR A 72 -7.26 3.88 -6.73
C THR A 72 -6.39 3.14 -5.73
N LEU A 73 -5.21 3.70 -5.38
CA LEU A 73 -4.30 3.07 -4.43
C LEU A 73 -4.80 3.06 -2.97
N TRP A 74 -5.85 3.80 -2.63
CA TRP A 74 -6.53 3.62 -1.33
C TRP A 74 -7.17 2.24 -1.16
N ALA A 75 -7.47 1.54 -2.25
CA ALA A 75 -7.90 0.16 -2.18
C ALA A 75 -6.86 -0.72 -1.46
N PHE A 76 -5.56 -0.41 -1.61
CA PHE A 76 -4.46 -1.18 -1.03
C PHE A 76 -4.52 -1.25 0.51
N PRO A 77 -4.42 -0.12 1.24
CA PRO A 77 -4.57 -0.15 2.69
C PRO A 77 -5.96 -0.59 3.15
N ALA A 78 -7.02 -0.34 2.38
CA ALA A 78 -8.37 -0.77 2.73
C ALA A 78 -8.50 -2.30 2.75
N VAL A 79 -8.01 -2.98 1.71
CA VAL A 79 -8.01 -4.46 1.65
C VAL A 79 -7.14 -5.04 2.76
N LEU A 80 -5.92 -4.52 2.95
CA LEU A 80 -5.01 -5.00 4.00
C LEU A 80 -5.61 -4.81 5.42
N GLY A 81 -6.24 -3.66 5.67
CA GLY A 81 -6.90 -3.36 6.93
C GLY A 81 -8.12 -4.25 7.18
N LEU A 82 -8.91 -4.52 6.14
CA LEU A 82 -10.03 -5.46 6.23
C LEU A 82 -9.54 -6.89 6.52
N THR A 83 -8.52 -7.36 5.81
CA THR A 83 -7.88 -8.67 6.07
C THR A 83 -7.39 -8.74 7.51
N ALA A 84 -6.73 -7.69 8.03
CA ALA A 84 -6.32 -7.65 9.43
C ALA A 84 -7.50 -7.77 10.41
N GLY A 85 -8.60 -7.04 10.14
CA GLY A 85 -9.82 -7.12 10.95
C GLY A 85 -10.45 -8.51 10.97
N ILE A 86 -10.49 -9.19 9.82
CA ILE A 86 -10.96 -10.58 9.71
C ILE A 86 -10.04 -11.52 10.50
N MET A 87 -8.73 -11.38 10.38
CA MET A 87 -7.77 -12.23 11.10
C MET A 87 -7.89 -12.05 12.62
N TYR A 88 -8.09 -10.82 13.10
CA TYR A 88 -8.32 -10.57 14.52
C TYR A 88 -9.64 -11.17 15.01
N SER A 89 -10.72 -11.12 14.22
CA SER A 89 -11.99 -11.75 14.59
C SER A 89 -11.87 -13.28 14.69
N GLN A 90 -10.98 -13.87 13.88
CA GLN A 90 -10.63 -15.29 13.90
C GLN A 90 -9.54 -15.65 14.94
N LYS A 91 -9.08 -14.68 15.75
CA LYS A 91 -8.01 -14.85 16.77
C LYS A 91 -6.64 -15.24 16.19
N VAL A 92 -6.41 -15.02 14.90
CA VAL A 92 -5.11 -15.22 14.22
C VAL A 92 -4.27 -13.94 14.34
N THR A 93 -3.75 -13.69 15.53
CA THR A 93 -3.16 -12.37 15.88
C THR A 93 -1.85 -12.07 15.18
N GLY A 94 -0.94 -13.05 15.04
CA GLY A 94 0.38 -12.81 14.42
C GLY A 94 0.29 -12.32 12.98
N VAL A 95 -0.49 -13.04 12.17
CA VAL A 95 -0.73 -12.68 10.75
C VAL A 95 -1.58 -11.41 10.66
N GLY A 96 -2.58 -11.24 11.53
CA GLY A 96 -3.40 -10.03 11.58
C GLY A 96 -2.57 -8.75 11.85
N SER A 97 -1.59 -8.82 12.75
CA SER A 97 -0.69 -7.70 13.03
C SER A 97 0.23 -7.36 11.85
N PHE A 98 0.68 -8.35 11.08
CA PHE A 98 1.45 -8.11 9.86
C PHE A 98 0.63 -7.35 8.80
N TYR A 99 -0.62 -7.76 8.57
CA TYR A 99 -1.53 -7.05 7.65
C TYR A 99 -1.87 -5.64 8.14
N ALA A 100 -2.10 -5.47 9.45
CA ALA A 100 -2.35 -4.16 10.04
C ALA A 100 -1.14 -3.22 9.87
N GLY A 101 0.07 -3.70 10.16
CA GLY A 101 1.30 -2.94 9.96
C GLY A 101 1.51 -2.55 8.49
N SER A 102 1.24 -3.49 7.57
CA SER A 102 1.31 -3.23 6.13
C SER A 102 0.29 -2.18 5.67
N ALA A 103 -0.93 -2.20 6.22
CA ALA A 103 -1.95 -1.20 5.94
C ALA A 103 -1.50 0.20 6.41
N VAL A 104 -0.93 0.31 7.63
CA VAL A 104 -0.40 1.59 8.13
C VAL A 104 0.74 2.10 7.24
N LEU A 105 1.69 1.24 6.86
CA LEU A 105 2.78 1.62 5.97
C LEU A 105 2.28 2.05 4.59
N ALA A 106 1.24 1.38 4.06
CA ALA A 106 0.62 1.76 2.80
C ALA A 106 -0.06 3.13 2.89
N VAL A 107 -0.79 3.41 3.98
CA VAL A 107 -1.37 4.75 4.22
C VAL A 107 -0.28 5.81 4.28
N LEU A 108 0.81 5.57 5.04
CA LEU A 108 1.92 6.51 5.14
C LEU A 108 2.59 6.75 3.78
N GLY A 109 2.86 5.68 3.03
CA GLY A 109 3.42 5.76 1.68
C GLY A 109 2.54 6.53 0.69
N LEU A 110 1.21 6.49 0.88
CA LEU A 110 0.24 7.19 0.05
C LEU A 110 0.06 8.67 0.45
N LEU A 111 0.16 8.97 1.75
CA LEU A 111 0.02 10.33 2.27
C LEU A 111 1.28 11.18 2.11
N LEU A 112 2.48 10.58 2.17
CA LEU A 112 3.75 11.30 2.00
C LEU A 112 3.82 12.16 0.72
N PRO A 113 3.42 11.66 -0.47
CA PRO A 113 3.44 12.44 -1.71
C PRO A 113 2.16 13.26 -1.96
N ILE A 114 1.28 13.49 -0.97
CA ILE A 114 -0.03 14.16 -1.18
C ILE A 114 0.08 15.52 -1.89
N ARG A 115 1.14 16.30 -1.59
CA ARG A 115 1.40 17.61 -2.21
C ARG A 115 1.71 17.53 -3.70
N LYS A 116 2.24 16.40 -4.17
CA LYS A 116 2.52 16.16 -5.59
C LYS A 116 1.24 15.95 -6.40
N PHE A 117 0.24 15.28 -5.80
CA PHE A 117 -1.05 15.02 -6.45
C PHE A 117 -2.00 16.21 -6.35
N PHE A 118 -1.91 16.98 -5.25
CA PHE A 118 -2.74 18.16 -5.00
C PHE A 118 -1.86 19.39 -4.77
N PRO A 119 -1.32 20.02 -5.84
CA PRO A 119 -0.63 21.30 -5.73
C PRO A 119 -1.58 22.34 -5.11
N GLN A 120 -1.13 23.04 -4.07
CA GLN A 120 -1.92 24.11 -3.47
C GLN A 120 -1.96 25.32 -4.43
N PRO A 121 -3.11 25.99 -4.58
CA PRO A 121 -3.17 27.25 -5.32
C PRO A 121 -2.18 28.26 -4.73
N PRO A 122 -1.50 29.10 -5.54
CA PRO A 122 -0.71 30.20 -5.01
C PRO A 122 -1.65 31.10 -4.17
N ALA A 123 -1.24 31.34 -2.92
CA ALA A 123 -1.95 32.19 -1.97
C ALA A 123 -1.97 33.66 -2.42
#